data_AF-A0A7J2HKF4-F1
#
_entry.id   AF-A0A7J2HKF4-F1
#
_cell.length_a   1.000
_cell.length_b   1.000
_cell.length_c   1.000
_cell.angle_alpha   90.00
_cell.angle_beta   90.00
_cell.angle_gamma   90.00
#
_symmetry.space_group_name_H-M   'P 1'
#
loop_
_entity.id
_entity.type
_entity.pdbx_description
1 polymer ?
#
loop_
_entity_poly.entity_id
_entity_poly.type
_entity_poly.pdbx_seq_one_letter_code
_entity_poly.pdbx_strand_id
1 'polypeptide(L)'
;MLRKMLEARRFEEMVERLFLVEGKLIGPAHLYLGEEAVAAGVIGALREDDIIVTTYRGHGHAIARGVSMKALMAELFGKITGTCRGLSGSMHSA
;
A
#
# COMPACT_ATOMS: atom_id res chain seq x y z
N MET A 1 10.85 -8.68 9.91
CA MET A 1 9.49 -9.12 9.50
C MET A 1 8.36 -8.47 10.32
N LEU A 2 8.30 -8.61 11.65
CA LEU A 2 7.20 -8.03 12.47
C LEU A 2 6.93 -6.54 12.20
N ARG A 3 7.99 -5.71 12.17
CA ARG A 3 7.86 -4.28 11.87
C ARG A 3 7.15 -4.01 10.54
N LYS A 4 7.49 -4.75 9.47
CA LYS A 4 6.86 -4.58 8.16
C LYS A 4 5.38 -4.96 8.16
N MET A 5 5.02 -6.02 8.90
CA MET A 5 3.62 -6.39 9.06
C MET A 5 2.83 -5.32 9.81
N LEU A 6 3.41 -4.73 10.85
CA LEU A 6 2.77 -3.64 11.60
C LEU A 6 2.65 -2.34 10.77
N GLU A 7 3.67 -2.00 9.98
CA GLU A 7 3.62 -0.85 9.06
C GLU A 7 2.48 -1.01 8.05
N ALA A 8 2.37 -2.19 7.41
CA ALA A 8 1.27 -2.50 6.50
C ALA A 8 -0.08 -2.44 7.21
N ARG A 9 -0.23 -3.13 8.36
CA ARG A 9 -1.48 -3.10 9.16
C ARG A 9 -1.94 -1.68 9.47
N ARG A 10 -1.04 -0.82 9.96
CA ARG A 10 -1.39 0.57 10.33
C ARG A 10 -1.76 1.42 9.14
N PHE A 11 -1.11 1.20 7.99
CA PHE A 11 -1.49 1.86 6.75
C PHE A 11 -2.90 1.44 6.33
N GLU A 12 -3.19 0.15 6.32
CA GLU A 12 -4.49 -0.38 5.91
C GLU A 12 -5.63 0.05 6.84
N GLU A 13 -5.43 0.02 8.17
CA GLU A 13 -6.43 0.53 9.15
C GLU A 13 -6.74 2.02 8.90
N MET A 14 -5.73 2.80 8.49
CA MET A 14 -5.93 4.20 8.11
C MET A 14 -6.74 4.33 6.81
N VAL A 15 -6.41 3.53 5.79
CA VAL A 15 -7.16 3.51 4.52
C VAL A 15 -8.60 3.09 4.76
N GLU A 16 -8.84 2.05 5.56
CA GLU A 16 -10.17 1.58 5.97
C GLU A 16 -10.98 2.71 6.61
N ARG A 17 -10.41 3.40 7.60
CA ARG A 17 -11.10 4.51 8.27
C ARG A 17 -11.41 5.66 7.31
N LEU A 18 -10.43 6.08 6.50
CA LEU A 18 -10.60 7.18 5.56
C LEU A 18 -11.60 6.85 4.44
N PHE A 19 -11.69 5.59 4.03
CA PHE A 19 -12.57 5.13 2.97
C PHE A 19 -13.98 4.81 3.49
N LEU A 20 -14.11 3.89 4.44
CA LEU A 20 -15.41 3.37 4.90
C LEU A 20 -16.13 4.28 5.90
N VAL A 21 -15.38 5.00 6.74
CA VAL A 21 -15.97 5.80 7.83
C VAL A 21 -16.05 7.27 7.45
N GLU A 22 -14.95 7.83 6.93
CA GLU A 22 -14.86 9.27 6.66
C GLU A 22 -15.24 9.65 5.21
N GLY A 23 -15.29 8.68 4.28
CA GLY A 23 -15.64 8.92 2.88
C GLY A 23 -14.68 9.87 2.15
N LYS A 24 -13.42 9.95 2.58
CA LYS A 24 -12.41 10.91 2.10
C LYS A 24 -11.59 10.42 0.90
N LEU A 25 -11.54 9.11 0.68
CA LEU A 25 -10.82 8.51 -0.45
C LEU A 25 -11.77 8.29 -1.62
N ILE A 26 -11.31 8.61 -2.83
CA ILE A 26 -12.09 8.49 -4.06
C ILE A 26 -11.66 7.22 -4.81
N GLY A 27 -12.63 6.48 -5.34
CA GLY A 27 -12.39 5.25 -6.08
C GLY A 27 -12.32 4.01 -5.19
N PRO A 28 -11.96 2.84 -5.75
CA PRO A 28 -11.93 1.59 -4.99
C PRO A 28 -10.74 1.52 -4.03
N ALA A 29 -10.90 0.87 -2.88
CA ALA A 29 -9.80 0.54 -1.97
C ALA A 29 -9.85 -0.95 -1.59
N HIS A 30 -8.80 -1.70 -1.93
CA HIS A 30 -8.69 -3.12 -1.64
C HIS A 30 -7.71 -3.37 -0.50
N LEU A 31 -8.25 -3.54 0.71
CA LEU A 31 -7.46 -3.54 1.94
C LEU A 31 -6.57 -4.79 2.11
N TYR A 32 -5.29 -4.64 2.43
CA TYR A 32 -4.35 -5.74 2.66
C TYR A 32 -4.46 -6.40 4.06
N LEU A 33 -5.52 -6.08 4.82
CA LEU A 33 -5.71 -6.55 6.20
C LEU A 33 -5.76 -8.08 6.30
N GLY A 34 -4.90 -8.65 7.14
CA GLY A 34 -4.81 -10.09 7.38
C GLY A 34 -3.85 -10.84 6.46
N GLU A 35 -3.35 -10.20 5.39
CA GLU A 35 -2.41 -10.78 4.44
C GLU A 35 -0.95 -10.35 4.70
N GLU A 36 -0.67 -9.62 5.79
CA GLU A 36 0.60 -8.90 5.96
C GLU A 36 1.84 -9.82 5.97
N ALA A 37 1.68 -11.06 6.43
CA ALA A 37 2.72 -12.06 6.42
C ALA A 37 3.16 -12.46 5.00
N VAL A 38 2.26 -12.39 4.01
CA VAL A 38 2.56 -12.68 2.60
C VAL A 38 3.56 -11.66 2.07
N ALA A 39 3.23 -10.37 2.14
CA ALA A 39 4.11 -9.30 1.69
C ALA A 39 5.44 -9.26 2.47
N ALA A 40 5.39 -9.34 3.81
CA ALA A 40 6.60 -9.29 4.63
C ALA A 40 7.50 -10.51 4.45
N GLY A 41 6.92 -11.69 4.19
CA GLY A 41 7.64 -12.93 3.94
C GLY A 41 8.28 -12.95 2.56
N VAL A 42 7.50 -12.69 1.50
CA VAL A 42 8.00 -12.68 0.11
C VAL A 42 9.08 -11.62 -0.06
N ILE A 43 8.81 -10.36 0.30
CA ILE A 43 9.81 -9.29 0.13
C ILE A 43 11.06 -9.54 0.99
N GLY A 44 10.91 -10.12 2.19
CA GLY A 44 12.05 -10.43 3.05
C GLY A 44 12.95 -11.56 2.52
N ALA A 45 12.47 -12.37 1.58
CA ALA A 45 13.22 -13.46 0.98
C ALA A 45 13.81 -13.11 -0.40
N LEU A 46 13.33 -12.04 -1.04
CA LEU A 46 13.83 -11.56 -2.33
C LEU A 46 15.15 -10.79 -2.18
N ARG A 47 15.93 -10.79 -3.25
CA ARG A 47 17.06 -9.86 -3.42
C ARG A 47 16.54 -8.47 -3.77
N GLU A 48 17.39 -7.47 -3.57
CA GLU A 48 17.04 -6.08 -3.85
C GLU A 48 16.76 -5.81 -5.34
N ASP A 49 17.38 -6.60 -6.23
CA ASP A 49 17.27 -6.51 -7.69
C ASP A 49 16.16 -7.41 -8.28
N ASP A 50 15.55 -8.29 -7.49
CA ASP A 50 14.46 -9.14 -7.96
C ASP A 50 13.20 -8.31 -8.25
N ILE A 51 12.57 -8.55 -9.41
CA ILE A 51 11.34 -7.87 -9.81
C ILE A 51 10.12 -8.58 -9.19
N ILE A 52 9.18 -7.79 -8.68
CA ILE A 52 7.88 -8.26 -8.22
C ILE A 52 6.77 -7.49 -8.94
N VAL A 53 5.69 -8.20 -9.25
CA VAL A 53 4.45 -7.62 -9.79
C VAL A 53 3.32 -8.02 -8.86
N THR A 54 2.41 -7.09 -8.59
CA THR A 54 1.22 -7.34 -7.77
C THR A 54 -0.05 -7.07 -8.56
N THR A 55 -1.18 -7.48 -8.02
CA THR A 55 -2.50 -7.09 -8.52
C THR A 55 -2.93 -5.75 -7.90
N TYR A 56 -4.24 -5.45 -7.97
CA TYR A 56 -4.88 -4.28 -7.35
C TYR A 56 -4.81 -4.25 -5.81
N ARG A 57 -4.34 -5.31 -5.15
CA ARG A 57 -4.14 -5.43 -3.70
C ARG A 57 -2.66 -5.29 -3.35
N GLY A 58 -2.04 -4.21 -3.80
CA GLY A 58 -0.58 -4.04 -3.81
C GLY A 58 0.06 -3.36 -2.59
N HIS A 59 -0.73 -2.69 -1.74
CA HIS A 59 -0.22 -1.79 -0.68
C HIS A 59 0.77 -2.47 0.28
N GLY A 60 0.44 -3.66 0.77
CA GLY A 60 1.32 -4.42 1.66
C GLY A 60 2.68 -4.74 1.03
N HIS A 61 2.70 -5.16 -0.23
CA HIS A 61 3.93 -5.43 -0.97
C HIS A 61 4.76 -4.16 -1.20
N ALA A 62 4.11 -3.05 -1.58
CA ALA A 62 4.76 -1.76 -1.76
C ALA A 62 5.45 -1.29 -0.47
N ILE A 63 4.75 -1.36 0.67
CA ILE A 63 5.28 -0.97 1.98
C ILE A 63 6.44 -1.89 2.42
N ALA A 64 6.28 -3.20 2.21
CA ALA A 64 7.32 -4.16 2.50
C ALA A 64 8.58 -3.91 1.66
N ARG A 65 8.42 -3.55 0.38
CA ARG A 65 9.50 -3.18 -0.56
C ARG A 65 10.13 -1.81 -0.28
N GLY A 66 9.53 -1.02 0.62
CA GLY A 66 10.09 0.26 1.06
C GLY A 66 9.53 1.48 0.34
N VAL A 67 8.44 1.34 -0.43
CA VAL A 67 7.72 2.49 -0.97
C VAL A 67 7.21 3.36 0.19
N SER A 68 7.38 4.67 0.05
CA SER A 68 6.97 5.64 1.08
C SER A 68 5.47 5.59 1.32
N MET A 69 5.06 5.26 2.56
CA MET A 69 3.65 5.34 2.99
C MET A 69 3.05 6.73 2.78
N LYS A 70 3.85 7.79 2.90
CA LYS A 70 3.39 9.17 2.64
C LYS A 70 3.06 9.37 1.16
N ALA A 71 3.86 8.82 0.26
CA ALA A 71 3.61 8.89 -1.17
C ALA A 71 2.40 8.01 -1.57
N LEU A 72 2.28 6.80 -1.01
CA LEU A 72 1.11 5.94 -1.20
C LEU A 72 -0.18 6.63 -0.75
N MET A 73 -0.18 7.22 0.44
CA MET A 73 -1.34 7.97 0.93
C MET A 73 -1.61 9.20 0.07
N ALA A 74 -0.58 9.91 -0.40
CA ALA A 74 -0.75 11.01 -1.35
C ALA A 74 -1.40 10.56 -2.67
N GLU A 75 -1.05 9.38 -3.17
CA GLU A 75 -1.66 8.78 -4.37
C GLU A 75 -3.15 8.49 -4.15
N LEU A 76 -3.51 7.91 -2.99
CA LEU A 76 -4.91 7.65 -2.61
C LEU A 76 -5.75 8.94 -2.51
N PHE A 77 -5.12 10.05 -2.13
CA PHE A 77 -5.75 11.37 -2.09
C PHE A 77 -5.69 12.13 -3.43
N GLY A 78 -5.19 11.52 -4.51
CA GLY A 78 -5.09 12.18 -5.82
C GLY A 78 -4.11 13.35 -5.86
N LYS A 79 -3.08 13.35 -5.01
CA LYS A 79 -2.11 14.45 -4.93
C LYS A 79 -0.95 14.25 -5.90
N ILE A 80 -0.41 15.36 -6.41
CA ILE A 80 0.76 15.37 -7.30
C ILE A 80 2.01 14.71 -6.69
N THR A 81 2.10 14.66 -5.35
CA THR A 81 3.18 13.99 -4.61
C THR A 81 2.95 12.49 -4.44
N GLY A 82 1.92 11.93 -5.06
CA GLY A 82 1.66 10.50 -5.13
C GLY A 82 2.69 9.77 -5.98
N THR A 83 2.78 8.45 -5.82
CA THR A 83 3.69 7.57 -6.57
C THR A 83 3.45 7.62 -8.08
N CYS A 84 2.21 7.89 -8.50
CA CYS A 84 1.80 8.08 -9.88
C CYS A 84 1.19 9.48 -10.10
N ARG A 85 1.61 10.47 -9.29
CA ARG A 85 1.15 11.86 -9.34
C ARG A 85 -0.36 12.03 -9.08
N GLY A 86 -0.98 11.09 -8.38
CA GLY A 86 -2.40 11.13 -8.02
C GLY A 86 -3.35 10.73 -9.13
N LEU A 87 -2.84 10.14 -10.22
CA LEU A 87 -3.62 9.77 -11.40
C LEU A 87 -4.22 8.36 -11.31
N SER A 88 -3.67 7.51 -10.46
CA SER A 88 -3.99 6.08 -10.43
C SER A 88 -4.86 5.68 -9.24
N GLY A 89 -4.61 6.29 -8.07
CA GLY A 89 -5.27 5.92 -6.84
C GLY A 89 -4.82 4.54 -6.34
N SER A 90 -5.74 3.78 -5.75
CA SER A 90 -5.43 2.61 -4.91
C SER A 90 -4.90 1.38 -5.63
N MET A 91 -5.34 1.13 -6.87
CA MET A 91 -5.08 -0.14 -7.55
C MET A 91 -3.71 -0.22 -8.21
N HIS A 92 -3.12 0.92 -8.61
CA HIS A 92 -1.78 0.96 -9.20
C HIS A 92 -0.96 2.06 -8.52
N SER A 93 -0.64 1.85 -7.25
CA SER A 93 0.06 2.84 -6.42
C SER A 93 1.57 2.56 -6.28
N ALA A 94 2.13 1.53 -6.90
CA ALA A 94 3.53 1.17 -6.80
C ALA A 94 3.99 0.37 -8.03
#